data_AF-A0A6B2STW0-F1
#
_entry.id   AF-A0A6B2STW0-F1
#
_cell.length_a   1.000
_cell.length_b   1.000
_cell.length_c   1.000
_cell.angle_alpha   90.00
_cell.angle_beta   90.00
_cell.angle_gamma   90.00
#
_symmetry.space_group_name_H-M   'P 1'
#
loop_
_entity.id
_entity.type
_entity.pdbx_description
1 polymer ?
#
loop_
_entity_poly.entity_id
_entity_poly.type
_entity_poly.pdbx_seq_one_letter_code
_entity_poly.pdbx_strand_id
1 'polypeptide(L)' 'MTSEITLFVNPTAGRGRGAHAAQPAASALRARGFSVRTVIGEDAPD' A
#
# COMPACT_ATOMS: atom_id res chain seq x y z
N MET A 1 20.50 -0.40 -8.45
CA MET A 1 19.29 -0.70 -9.25
C MET A 1 18.15 -0.84 -8.26
N THR A 2 17.41 0.24 -7.99
CA THR A 2 16.24 0.18 -7.11
C THR A 2 15.02 0.01 -8.00
N SER A 3 14.38 -1.15 -7.94
CA SER A 3 13.10 -1.34 -8.63
C SER A 3 12.03 -0.52 -7.89
N GLU A 4 11.25 0.25 -8.65
CA GLU A 4 10.13 1.03 -8.13
C GLU A 4 8.88 0.16 -8.04
N ILE A 5 8.19 0.21 -6.89
CA ILE A 5 6.91 -0.49 -6.66
C ILE A 5 5.85 0.53 -6.26
N THR A 6 4.71 0.51 -6.96
CA THR A 6 3.52 1.25 -6.52
C THR A 6 2.57 0.30 -5.80
N LEU A 7 2.29 0.58 -4.53
CA LEU A 7 1.36 -0.17 -3.70
C LEU A 7 0.01 0.53 -3.65
N PHE A 8 -1.01 -0.06 -4.29
CA PHE A 8 -2.39 0.39 -4.18
C PHE A 8 -3.06 -0.21 -2.95
N VAL A 9 -3.69 0.65 -2.14
CA VAL A 9 -4.37 0.27 -0.90
C VAL A 9 -5.85 0.56 -1.06
N ASN A 10 -6.68 -0.47 -0.98
CA ASN A 10 -8.11 -0.29 -0.73
C ASN A 10 -8.34 -0.27 0.80
N PRO A 11 -8.68 0.87 1.41
CA PRO A 11 -8.80 0.98 2.86
C PRO A 11 -9.92 0.09 3.44
N THR A 12 -10.99 -0.15 2.67
CA THR A 12 -12.16 -0.92 3.12
C THR A 12 -11.98 -2.43 2.97
N ALA A 13 -10.96 -2.89 2.25
CA ALA A 13 -10.65 -4.30 2.06
C ALA A 13 -10.41 -5.03 3.41
N GLY A 14 -10.71 -6.33 3.44
CA GLY A 14 -10.49 -7.17 4.62
C GLY A 14 -11.31 -6.75 5.84
N ARG A 15 -12.53 -6.21 5.62
CA ARG A 15 -13.43 -5.66 6.66
C ARG A 15 -12.85 -4.41 7.32
N GLY A 16 -12.35 -3.46 6.52
CA GLY A 16 -11.75 -2.20 6.99
C GLY A 16 -10.32 -2.33 7.53
N ARG A 17 -9.67 -3.49 7.33
CA ARG A 17 -8.29 -3.73 7.77
C ARG A 17 -7.25 -3.29 6.74
N GLY A 18 -7.67 -3.03 5.50
CA GLY A 18 -6.80 -2.60 4.40
C GLY A 18 -5.99 -1.35 4.74
N ALA A 19 -6.59 -0.39 5.45
CA ALA A 19 -5.91 0.81 5.93
C ALA A 19 -4.71 0.50 6.84
N HIS A 20 -4.85 -0.48 7.74
CA HIS A 20 -3.79 -0.88 8.67
C HIS A 20 -2.74 -1.82 8.04
N ALA A 21 -3.13 -2.58 7.01
CA ALA A 21 -2.24 -3.52 6.33
C ALA A 21 -1.23 -2.83 5.40
N ALA A 22 -1.52 -1.61 4.94
CA ALA A 22 -0.66 -0.85 4.03
C ALA A 22 0.74 -0.59 4.57
N GLN A 23 0.85 -0.16 5.84
CA GLN A 23 2.13 0.21 6.44
C GLN A 23 3.06 -1.01 6.62
N PRO A 24 2.61 -2.16 7.19
CA PRO A 24 3.44 -3.36 7.25
C PRO A 24 3.93 -3.83 5.88
N ALA A 25 3.06 -3.81 4.86
CA ALA A 25 3.42 -4.21 3.50
C ALA A 25 4.49 -3.29 2.89
N ALA A 26 4.31 -1.96 2.98
CA ALA A 26 5.29 -1.00 2.48
C ALA A 26 6.63 -1.08 3.23
N SER A 27 6.60 -1.31 4.54
CA SER A 27 7.82 -1.50 5.36
C SER A 27 8.62 -2.72 4.90
N ALA A 28 7.96 -3.86 4.71
CA ALA A 28 8.61 -5.09 4.25
C ALA A 28 9.26 -4.93 2.87
N LEU A 29 8.61 -4.21 1.95
CA LEU A 29 9.17 -3.92 0.63
C LEU A 29 10.39 -2.98 0.71
N ARG A 30 10.30 -1.90 1.50
CA ARG A 30 11.43 -0.98 1.70
C ARG A 30 12.63 -1.66 2.36
N ALA A 31 12.39 -2.57 3.32
CA ALA A 31 13.44 -3.36 3.96
C ALA A 31 14.22 -4.26 2.98
N ARG A 32 13.66 -4.53 1.78
CA ARG A 32 14.32 -5.26 0.69
C ARG A 32 15.03 -4.36 -0.31
N GLY A 33 15.06 -3.04 -0.07
CA GLY A 33 15.72 -2.07 -0.93
C GLY A 33 14.88 -1.59 -2.12
N PHE A 34 13.58 -1.90 -2.13
CA PHE A 34 12.66 -1.32 -3.12
C PHE A 34 12.29 0.11 -2.75
N SER A 35 12.19 0.97 -3.76
CA SER A 35 11.49 2.23 -3.61
C SER A 35 9.99 1.97 -3.72
N VAL A 36 9.23 2.48 -2.76
CA VAL A 36 7.80 2.15 -2.63
C VAL A 36 6.99 3.43 -2.51
N ARG A 37 6.11 3.63 -3.50
CA ARG A 37 5.07 4.66 -3.49
C ARG A 37 3.74 4.03 -3.11
N THR A 38 3.10 4.51 -2.06
CA THR A 38 1.77 4.05 -1.65
C THR A 38 0.71 5.00 -2.21
N VAL A 39 -0.35 4.43 -2.79
CA VAL A 39 -1.54 5.16 -3.24
C VAL A 39 -2.73 4.58 -2.49
N ILE A 40 -3.42 5.42 -1.72
CA ILE A 40 -4.62 5.03 -0.99
C ILE A 40 -5.82 5.34 -1.90
N GLY A 41 -6.65 4.35 -2.13
CA GLY A 41 -7.94 4.54 -2.80
C GLY A 41 -8.85 5.33 -1.88
N GLU A 42 -9.41 6.41 -2.41
CA GLU A 42 -10.53 7.11 -1.80
C GLU A 42 -11.84 6.43 -2.24
N ASP A 43 -12.91 6.60 -1.46
CA ASP A 43 -14.21 6.07 -1.84
C ASP A 43 -14.57 6.59 -3.24
N ALA A 44 -14.99 5.68 -4.13
CA ALA A 44 -15.49 6.08 -5.43
C ALA A 44 -16.82 6.81 -5.23
N PRO A 45 -17.08 7.93 -5.94
CA PRO A 45 -18.43 8.46 -6.00
C PRO A 45 -19.35 7.38 -6.58
N ASP A 46 -20.52 7.20 -5.97
CA ASP A 46 -21.55 6.22 -6.36
C ASP A 46 -21.92 6.30 -7.85
#